data_AF-A0A480ATS4-F1
#
_entry.id   AF-A0A480ATS4-F1
#
_cell.length_a   1.000
_cell.length_b   1.000
_cell.length_c   1.000
_cell.angle_alpha   90.00
_cell.angle_beta   90.00
_cell.angle_gamma   90.00
#
_symmetry.space_group_name_H-M   'P 1'
#
loop_
_entity.id
_entity.type
_entity.pdbx_description
1 polymer ?
#
loop_
_entity_poly.entity_id
_entity_poly.type
_entity_poly.pdbx_seq_one_letter_code
_entity_poly.pdbx_strand_id
1 'polypeptide(L)'
;MRSRDRHGAALALGGWALVATMAQAVPVQINPPPLGFNTGATGIEVQQPMGQSFIANGDSVHTVELQLLNMNISLELSQDRLVTLDLYEGVGFQGAHLASQTVDVDRILGRLAGTQGQVDFALGGVAVVPGQPYSFQLRAATARFGSVWFAGNAYADGHAILQGEAFDDPDLYFGIRAVSEPCSVLLLTAGLVLLRARHVTNNRKAP
;
A
#
# COMPACT_ATOMS: atom_id res chain seq x y z
N MET A 1 21.67 -45.14 64.89
CA MET A 1 21.05 -45.81 63.72
C MET A 1 20.21 -44.76 62.99
N ARG A 2 20.49 -44.52 61.70
CA ARG A 2 20.06 -43.38 60.88
C ARG A 2 18.57 -43.46 60.48
N SER A 3 17.88 -42.31 60.39
CA SER A 3 16.75 -42.07 59.46
C SER A 3 16.40 -40.57 59.46
N ARG A 4 17.15 -39.72 58.74
CA ARG A 4 16.86 -39.17 57.39
C ARG A 4 15.56 -38.34 57.27
N ASP A 5 15.79 -37.02 57.29
CA ASP A 5 14.95 -35.94 56.78
C ASP A 5 14.52 -36.15 55.33
N ARG A 6 13.30 -35.70 55.00
CA ARG A 6 12.90 -35.32 53.63
C ARG A 6 11.97 -34.11 53.67
N HIS A 7 12.55 -32.92 53.61
CA HIS A 7 11.86 -31.70 53.21
C HIS A 7 11.59 -31.78 51.70
N GLY A 8 10.31 -31.77 51.31
CA GLY A 8 9.89 -31.62 49.92
C GLY A 8 10.00 -30.16 49.49
N ALA A 9 10.94 -29.87 48.60
CA ALA A 9 11.04 -28.58 47.92
C ALA A 9 10.02 -28.52 46.78
N ALA A 10 8.99 -27.68 46.93
CA ALA A 10 8.09 -27.33 45.84
C ALA A 10 8.76 -26.25 44.97
N LEU A 11 9.26 -26.67 43.80
CA LEU A 11 9.73 -25.78 42.75
C LEU A 11 8.53 -25.14 42.06
N ALA A 12 8.22 -23.89 42.42
CA ALA A 12 7.30 -23.06 41.67
C ALA A 12 8.02 -22.54 40.40
N LEU A 13 7.73 -23.16 39.26
CA LEU A 13 8.15 -22.67 37.94
C LEU A 13 7.29 -21.45 37.59
N GLY A 14 7.80 -20.26 37.91
CA GLY A 14 7.23 -18.98 37.46
C GLY A 14 7.35 -18.85 35.94
N GLY A 15 6.24 -19.07 35.24
CA GLY A 15 6.12 -18.81 33.80
C GLY A 15 6.07 -17.31 33.55
N TRP A 16 7.19 -16.74 33.09
CA TRP A 16 7.22 -15.39 32.52
C TRP A 16 6.52 -15.42 31.17
N ALA A 17 5.25 -15.05 31.13
CA ALA A 17 4.57 -14.75 29.88
C ALA A 17 5.13 -13.43 29.34
N LEU A 18 6.10 -13.51 28.43
CA LEU A 18 6.48 -12.39 27.57
C LEU A 18 5.28 -12.05 26.69
N VAL A 19 4.50 -11.06 27.10
CA VAL A 19 3.56 -10.39 26.19
C VAL A 19 4.41 -9.44 25.35
N ALA A 20 4.82 -9.92 24.17
CA ALA A 20 5.35 -9.04 23.15
C ALA A 20 4.18 -8.20 22.61
N THR A 21 4.04 -6.97 23.08
CA THR A 21 3.21 -5.96 22.41
C THR A 21 3.86 -5.66 21.07
N MET A 22 3.36 -6.29 20.01
CA MET A 22 3.70 -5.87 18.66
C MET A 22 2.99 -4.55 18.40
N ALA A 23 3.76 -3.47 18.27
CA ALA A 23 3.22 -2.20 17.79
C ALA A 23 2.58 -2.46 16.41
N GLN A 24 1.28 -2.19 16.30
CA GLN A 24 0.60 -2.24 15.02
C GLN A 24 1.04 -1.02 14.22
N ALA A 25 1.46 -1.26 12.98
CA ALA A 25 1.73 -0.19 12.03
C ALA A 25 0.48 0.69 11.89
N VAL A 26 0.65 2.01 11.98
CA VAL A 26 -0.40 2.99 11.72
C VAL A 26 -0.35 3.34 10.23
N PRO A 27 -1.27 2.83 9.41
CA PRO A 27 -1.22 3.06 7.97
C PRO A 27 -1.44 4.53 7.61
N VAL A 28 -0.74 5.00 6.58
CA VAL A 28 -1.03 6.29 5.95
C VAL A 28 -2.45 6.25 5.39
N GLN A 29 -3.22 7.30 5.68
CA GLN A 29 -4.56 7.46 5.17
C GLN A 29 -4.73 8.84 4.55
N ILE A 30 -4.96 8.89 3.24
CA ILE A 30 -5.29 10.09 2.50
C ILE A 30 -6.57 9.80 1.72
N ASN A 31 -7.60 10.60 1.96
CA ASN A 31 -8.88 10.45 1.26
C ASN A 31 -8.94 11.47 0.12
N PRO A 32 -9.33 11.07 -1.09
CA PRO A 32 -9.50 12.02 -2.14
C PRO A 32 -10.68 12.97 -1.85
N PRO A 33 -10.65 14.22 -2.37
CA PRO A 33 -11.79 15.10 -2.28
C PRO A 33 -12.99 14.48 -3.02
N PRO A 34 -14.23 14.88 -2.70
CA PRO A 34 -15.37 14.52 -3.54
C PRO A 34 -15.14 15.01 -4.98
N LEU A 35 -15.40 14.15 -5.97
CA LEU A 35 -15.41 14.60 -7.36
C LEU A 35 -16.49 15.69 -7.52
N GLY A 36 -16.10 16.82 -8.10
CA GLY A 36 -16.95 18.00 -8.20
C GLY A 36 -16.51 18.95 -9.32
N PHE A 37 -17.05 20.17 -9.30
CA PHE A 37 -16.56 21.23 -10.17
C PHE A 37 -15.08 21.51 -9.85
N ASN A 38 -14.24 21.81 -10.87
CA ASN A 38 -12.78 21.98 -10.80
C ASN A 38 -11.92 20.72 -10.98
N THR A 39 -12.48 19.62 -11.49
CA THR A 39 -11.69 18.49 -11.97
C THR A 39 -11.35 18.62 -13.44
N GLY A 40 -10.17 18.15 -13.83
CA GLY A 40 -9.81 17.91 -15.22
C GLY A 40 -9.04 16.60 -15.39
N ALA A 41 -8.51 16.38 -16.58
CA ALA A 41 -7.65 15.24 -16.87
C ALA A 41 -6.31 15.71 -17.45
N THR A 42 -5.26 14.95 -17.16
CA THR A 42 -3.93 15.15 -17.75
C THR A 42 -3.34 13.81 -18.14
N GLY A 43 -2.54 13.79 -19.20
CA GLY A 43 -1.97 12.58 -19.78
C GLY A 43 -0.77 12.06 -18.99
N ILE A 44 -0.64 10.73 -18.94
CA ILE A 44 0.62 10.11 -18.57
C ILE A 44 1.51 10.15 -19.81
N GLU A 45 2.31 11.21 -19.93
CA GLU A 45 3.18 11.41 -21.08
C GLU A 45 4.40 10.49 -21.06
N VAL A 46 4.73 9.93 -22.22
CA VAL A 46 5.89 9.03 -22.36
C VAL A 46 7.17 9.83 -22.13
N GLN A 47 8.06 9.30 -21.28
CA GLN A 47 9.33 9.92 -20.88
C GLN A 47 9.21 11.22 -20.09
N GLN A 48 8.01 11.69 -19.78
CA GLN A 48 7.80 12.87 -18.94
C GLN A 48 7.26 12.42 -17.58
N PRO A 49 8.05 12.53 -16.50
CA PRO A 49 7.62 12.07 -15.20
C PRO A 49 6.35 12.78 -14.72
N MET A 50 5.35 12.00 -14.34
CA MET A 50 4.11 12.48 -13.73
C MET A 50 3.91 11.80 -12.38
N GLY A 51 3.38 12.52 -11.40
CA GLY A 51 3.10 11.97 -10.09
C GLY A 51 2.59 13.01 -9.11
N GLN A 52 2.69 12.70 -7.83
CA GLN A 52 2.28 13.57 -6.74
C GLN A 52 3.13 13.26 -5.51
N SER A 53 3.53 14.31 -4.80
CA SER A 53 4.10 14.18 -3.45
C SER A 53 3.02 14.30 -2.36
N PHE A 54 3.30 13.72 -1.21
CA PHE A 54 2.47 13.79 -0.01
C PHE A 54 3.34 13.66 1.25
N ILE A 55 2.81 14.12 2.39
CA ILE A 55 3.41 13.87 3.70
C ILE A 55 2.75 12.64 4.32
N ALA A 56 3.57 11.66 4.75
CA ALA A 56 3.05 10.50 5.46
C ALA A 56 2.48 10.90 6.83
N ASN A 57 1.22 10.57 7.10
CA ASN A 57 0.60 10.73 8.42
C ASN A 57 0.62 9.43 9.26
N GLY A 58 1.18 8.36 8.71
CA GLY A 58 1.34 7.04 9.30
C GLY A 58 2.74 6.49 8.98
N ASP A 59 2.98 5.24 9.36
CA ASP A 59 4.26 4.54 9.26
C ASP A 59 4.32 3.49 8.14
N SER A 60 3.23 3.33 7.38
CA SER A 60 3.15 2.35 6.30
C SER A 60 2.22 2.76 5.15
N VAL A 61 2.64 2.51 3.90
CA VAL A 61 1.83 2.74 2.69
C VAL A 61 1.45 1.39 2.08
N HIS A 62 0.15 1.07 2.08
CA HIS A 62 -0.34 -0.22 1.57
C HIS A 62 -0.87 -0.14 0.15
N THR A 63 -1.71 0.83 -0.14
CA THR A 63 -2.31 1.00 -1.47
C THR A 63 -2.37 2.48 -1.80
N VAL A 64 -1.91 2.81 -3.00
CA VAL A 64 -2.19 4.10 -3.64
C VAL A 64 -3.31 3.87 -4.63
N GLU A 65 -4.37 4.65 -4.51
CA GLU A 65 -5.55 4.59 -5.35
C GLU A 65 -5.57 5.82 -6.24
N LEU A 66 -5.82 5.67 -7.54
CA LEU A 66 -5.94 6.80 -8.47
C LEU A 66 -7.15 6.68 -9.37
N GLN A 67 -7.72 7.83 -9.73
CA GLN A 67 -8.74 7.91 -10.78
C GLN A 67 -8.05 8.02 -12.15
N LEU A 68 -7.95 6.90 -12.87
CA LEU A 68 -7.36 6.84 -14.20
C LEU A 68 -8.43 6.86 -15.29
N LEU A 69 -8.03 7.24 -16.50
CA LEU A 69 -8.90 7.25 -17.67
C LEU A 69 -8.19 6.84 -18.96
N ASN A 70 -8.95 6.28 -19.90
CA ASN A 70 -8.54 6.09 -21.29
C ASN A 70 -8.57 7.46 -22.01
N MET A 71 -7.45 8.16 -22.07
CA MET A 71 -7.37 9.52 -22.63
C MET A 71 -7.21 9.50 -24.15
N ASN A 72 -6.27 8.72 -24.66
CA ASN A 72 -5.98 8.61 -26.08
C ASN A 72 -6.13 7.16 -26.53
N ILE A 73 -7.17 6.83 -27.29
CA ILE A 73 -7.30 5.50 -27.87
C ILE A 73 -7.20 5.56 -29.40
N SER A 74 -6.25 4.80 -29.93
CA SER A 74 -6.10 4.52 -31.36
C SER A 74 -5.77 3.04 -31.52
N LEU A 75 -5.82 2.54 -32.76
CA LEU A 75 -5.42 1.16 -33.05
C LEU A 75 -3.99 0.86 -32.56
N GLU A 76 -3.09 1.84 -32.71
CA GLU A 76 -1.67 1.74 -32.33
C GLU A 76 -1.47 1.67 -30.81
N LEU A 77 -2.27 2.45 -30.06
CA LEU A 77 -2.15 2.52 -28.60
C LEU A 77 -2.95 1.43 -27.87
N SER A 78 -3.92 0.80 -28.55
CA SER A 78 -4.87 -0.16 -27.95
C SER A 78 -4.23 -1.44 -27.39
N GLN A 79 -2.98 -1.72 -27.75
CA GLN A 79 -2.24 -2.88 -27.23
C GLN A 79 -1.61 -2.61 -25.86
N ASP A 80 -1.37 -1.35 -25.52
CA ASP A 80 -0.88 -0.98 -24.19
C ASP A 80 -2.03 -1.05 -23.18
N ARG A 81 -1.84 -1.82 -22.12
CA ARG A 81 -2.83 -2.09 -21.08
C ARG A 81 -2.28 -1.87 -19.68
N LEU A 82 -1.01 -1.51 -19.56
CA LEU A 82 -0.31 -1.51 -18.28
C LEU A 82 -0.01 -0.09 -17.83
N VAL A 83 -0.29 0.19 -16.57
CA VAL A 83 0.20 1.38 -15.87
C VAL A 83 1.00 0.90 -14.67
N THR A 84 2.15 1.53 -14.47
CA THR A 84 3.03 1.29 -13.33
C THR A 84 2.99 2.50 -12.41
N LEU A 85 2.94 2.23 -11.11
CA LEU A 85 3.16 3.20 -10.05
C LEU A 85 4.45 2.85 -9.32
N ASP A 86 5.35 3.81 -9.22
CA ASP A 86 6.59 3.73 -8.45
C ASP A 86 6.49 4.66 -7.24
N LEU A 87 6.94 4.24 -6.04
CA LEU A 87 6.96 5.05 -4.82
C LEU A 87 8.40 5.41 -4.46
N TYR A 88 8.63 6.67 -4.10
CA TYR A 88 9.94 7.24 -3.77
C TYR A 88 9.92 7.98 -2.43
N GLU A 89 11.06 7.99 -1.75
CA GLU A 89 11.34 8.93 -0.65
C GLU A 89 11.51 10.36 -1.17
N GLY A 90 11.00 11.34 -0.42
CA GLY A 90 11.17 12.76 -0.71
C GLY A 90 10.15 13.33 -1.71
N VAL A 91 10.34 14.60 -2.05
CA VAL A 91 9.61 15.28 -3.14
C VAL A 91 10.32 14.99 -4.45
N GLY A 92 9.58 14.51 -5.45
CA GLY A 92 10.13 14.13 -6.75
C GLY A 92 10.56 12.66 -6.82
N PHE A 93 11.28 12.32 -7.90
CA PHE A 93 11.58 10.92 -8.25
C PHE A 93 13.09 10.60 -8.17
N GLN A 94 13.85 11.42 -7.45
CA GLN A 94 15.31 11.29 -7.32
C GLN A 94 15.74 10.63 -5.99
N GLY A 95 14.81 10.47 -5.04
CA GLY A 95 15.07 9.79 -3.77
C GLY A 95 15.12 8.26 -3.92
N ALA A 96 15.22 7.57 -2.78
CA ALA A 96 15.24 6.11 -2.78
C ALA A 96 13.93 5.56 -3.36
N HIS A 97 14.03 4.64 -4.33
CA HIS A 97 12.89 3.88 -4.83
C HIS A 97 12.49 2.83 -3.78
N LEU A 98 11.24 2.91 -3.32
CA LEU A 98 10.74 2.09 -2.22
C LEU A 98 9.92 0.90 -2.70
N ALA A 99 9.08 1.11 -3.72
CA ALA A 99 8.19 0.08 -4.24
C ALA A 99 7.75 0.39 -5.67
N SER A 100 7.30 -0.65 -6.37
CA SER A 100 6.72 -0.55 -7.71
C SER A 100 5.56 -1.53 -7.84
N GLN A 101 4.48 -1.10 -8.48
CA GLN A 101 3.35 -1.97 -8.79
C GLN A 101 2.83 -1.67 -10.20
N THR A 102 2.62 -2.73 -10.99
CA THR A 102 2.06 -2.63 -12.35
C THR A 102 0.69 -3.29 -12.40
N VAL A 103 -0.28 -2.60 -13.00
CA VAL A 103 -1.68 -3.04 -13.09
C VAL A 103 -2.11 -3.14 -14.55
N ASP A 104 -2.87 -4.20 -14.87
CA ASP A 104 -3.60 -4.34 -16.14
C ASP A 104 -4.89 -3.51 -16.09
N VAL A 105 -4.79 -2.27 -16.55
CA VAL A 105 -5.84 -1.24 -16.49
C VAL A 105 -7.02 -1.58 -17.40
N ASP A 106 -6.81 -2.35 -18.47
CA ASP A 106 -7.90 -2.82 -19.35
C ASP A 106 -8.92 -3.65 -18.58
N ARG A 107 -8.50 -4.38 -17.53
CA ARG A 107 -9.42 -5.18 -16.71
C ARG A 107 -10.37 -4.33 -15.86
N ILE A 108 -10.05 -3.06 -15.68
CA ILE A 108 -10.78 -2.12 -14.83
C ILE A 108 -11.57 -1.14 -15.71
N LEU A 109 -10.90 -0.49 -16.66
CA LEU A 109 -11.48 0.57 -17.50
C LEU A 109 -12.05 0.06 -18.82
N GLY A 110 -11.71 -1.16 -19.24
CA GLY A 110 -11.96 -1.61 -20.60
C GLY A 110 -11.22 -0.75 -21.63
N ARG A 111 -11.76 -0.69 -22.85
CA ARG A 111 -11.10 -0.12 -24.04
C ARG A 111 -11.91 0.96 -24.75
N LEU A 112 -12.79 1.65 -24.04
CA LEU A 112 -13.53 2.76 -24.62
C LEU A 112 -12.84 4.07 -24.24
N ALA A 113 -12.73 4.98 -25.21
CA ALA A 113 -12.19 6.32 -24.99
C ALA A 113 -13.03 7.06 -23.95
N GLY A 114 -12.40 7.83 -23.08
CA GLY A 114 -13.07 8.59 -22.02
C GLY A 114 -13.60 7.75 -20.87
N THR A 115 -13.50 6.41 -20.91
CA THR A 115 -13.81 5.60 -19.72
C THR A 115 -12.82 5.88 -18.62
N GLN A 116 -13.34 6.12 -17.42
CA GLN A 116 -12.59 6.43 -16.23
C GLN A 116 -12.98 5.47 -15.11
N GLY A 117 -12.06 5.24 -14.18
CA GLY A 117 -12.29 4.36 -13.06
C GLY A 117 -11.15 4.42 -12.06
N GLN A 118 -11.46 3.92 -10.87
CA GLN A 118 -10.55 3.90 -9.75
C GLN A 118 -9.64 2.67 -9.86
N VAL A 119 -8.33 2.89 -9.75
CA VAL A 119 -7.30 1.88 -9.92
C VAL A 119 -6.43 1.83 -8.67
N ASP A 120 -6.35 0.64 -8.08
CA ASP A 120 -5.54 0.37 -6.89
C ASP A 120 -4.16 -0.19 -7.26
N PHE A 121 -3.14 0.45 -6.71
CA PHE A 121 -1.75 -0.02 -6.73
C PHE A 121 -1.38 -0.55 -5.35
N ALA A 122 -1.50 -1.87 -5.16
CA ALA A 122 -1.16 -2.54 -3.91
C ALA A 122 0.37 -2.67 -3.74
N LEU A 123 0.94 -1.88 -2.84
CA LEU A 123 2.38 -1.81 -2.55
C LEU A 123 2.83 -2.72 -1.40
N GLY A 124 1.90 -3.29 -0.64
CA GLY A 124 2.21 -4.34 0.34
C GLY A 124 2.79 -3.84 1.68
N GLY A 125 2.48 -2.61 2.09
CA GLY A 125 2.83 -2.10 3.43
C GLY A 125 4.25 -1.56 3.52
N VAL A 126 4.63 -0.71 2.57
CA VAL A 126 5.94 -0.06 2.52
C VAL A 126 6.14 0.79 3.77
N ALA A 127 7.21 0.55 4.53
CA ALA A 127 7.52 1.33 5.71
C ALA A 127 7.86 2.78 5.33
N VAL A 128 7.28 3.73 6.05
CA VAL A 128 7.50 5.17 5.90
C VAL A 128 7.62 5.82 7.28
N VAL A 129 8.09 7.07 7.31
CA VAL A 129 8.26 7.84 8.54
C VAL A 129 7.19 8.93 8.59
N PRO A 130 6.36 8.98 9.65
CA PRO A 130 5.39 10.06 9.80
C PRO A 130 6.05 11.44 9.75
N GLY A 131 5.41 12.37 9.05
CA GLY A 131 5.90 13.73 8.84
C GLY A 131 6.94 13.89 7.74
N GLN A 132 7.36 12.81 7.06
CA GLN A 132 8.29 12.89 5.93
C GLN A 132 7.56 12.94 4.58
N PRO A 133 8.14 13.63 3.58
CA PRO A 133 7.61 13.63 2.22
C PRO A 133 7.95 12.34 1.47
N TYR A 134 6.99 11.92 0.65
CA TYR A 134 7.09 10.81 -0.29
C TYR A 134 6.44 11.22 -1.60
N SER A 135 6.83 10.58 -2.71
CA SER A 135 6.23 10.83 -4.01
C SER A 135 5.94 9.54 -4.73
N PHE A 136 4.78 9.45 -5.39
CA PHE A 136 4.53 8.37 -6.35
C PHE A 136 4.66 8.90 -7.77
N GLN A 137 5.17 8.07 -8.69
CA GLN A 137 5.28 8.33 -10.12
C GLN A 137 4.37 7.39 -10.90
N LEU A 138 3.61 7.91 -11.85
CA LEU A 138 2.87 7.12 -12.84
C LEU A 138 3.68 6.97 -14.12
N ARG A 139 3.65 5.76 -14.68
CA ARG A 139 4.29 5.44 -15.95
C ARG A 139 3.40 4.55 -16.79
N ALA A 140 3.40 4.84 -18.09
CA ALA A 140 2.80 4.00 -19.11
C ALA A 140 3.77 3.90 -20.29
N ALA A 141 3.64 2.84 -21.10
CA ALA A 141 4.47 2.69 -22.30
C ALA A 141 4.05 3.67 -23.41
N THR A 142 2.80 4.13 -23.35
CA THR A 142 2.21 5.04 -24.32
C THR A 142 1.44 6.16 -23.64
N ALA A 143 1.08 7.21 -24.40
CA ALA A 143 0.22 8.28 -23.93
C ALA A 143 -1.28 7.88 -23.88
N ARG A 144 -1.61 6.58 -23.83
CA ARG A 144 -3.00 6.09 -23.83
C ARG A 144 -3.76 6.54 -22.60
N PHE A 145 -3.11 6.47 -21.44
CA PHE A 145 -3.73 6.67 -20.14
C PHE A 145 -3.52 8.10 -19.65
N GLY A 146 -4.47 8.58 -18.85
CA GLY A 146 -4.35 9.82 -18.10
C GLY A 146 -4.77 9.61 -16.65
N SER A 147 -4.54 10.64 -15.84
CA SER A 147 -5.05 10.75 -14.48
C SER A 147 -5.98 11.94 -14.38
N VAL A 148 -6.99 11.83 -13.53
CA VAL A 148 -7.80 12.98 -13.12
C VAL A 148 -6.98 13.85 -12.16
N TRP A 149 -7.17 15.16 -12.25
CA TRP A 149 -6.63 16.16 -11.34
C TRP A 149 -7.76 17.03 -10.77
N PHE A 150 -7.48 17.70 -9.66
CA PHE A 150 -8.38 18.61 -8.96
C PHE A 150 -7.68 19.96 -8.74
N ALA A 151 -8.31 21.06 -9.16
CA ALA A 151 -7.81 22.41 -8.87
C ALA A 151 -8.31 22.93 -7.52
N GLY A 152 -7.49 23.76 -6.87
CA GLY A 152 -7.70 24.31 -5.55
C GLY A 152 -6.85 23.68 -4.46
N ASN A 153 -5.74 23.00 -4.81
CA ASN A 153 -4.79 22.37 -3.87
C ASN A 153 -5.51 21.55 -2.77
N ALA A 154 -6.11 20.43 -3.16
CA ALA A 154 -6.83 19.56 -2.24
C ALA A 154 -5.91 18.90 -1.21
N TYR A 155 -4.60 18.86 -1.46
CA TYR A 155 -3.59 18.29 -0.58
C TYR A 155 -2.47 19.31 -0.31
N ALA A 156 -2.72 20.23 0.61
CA ALA A 156 -1.83 21.35 0.93
C ALA A 156 -0.37 20.97 1.25
N ASP A 157 -0.13 19.74 1.71
CA ASP A 157 1.19 19.22 2.06
C ASP A 157 1.86 18.43 0.91
N GLY A 158 1.25 18.45 -0.28
CA GLY A 158 1.70 17.75 -1.48
C GLY A 158 1.78 18.68 -2.68
N HIS A 159 2.46 18.22 -3.71
CA HIS A 159 2.54 18.90 -5.00
C HIS A 159 2.34 17.88 -6.11
N ALA A 160 1.51 18.21 -7.10
CA ALA A 160 1.54 17.46 -8.34
C ALA A 160 2.90 17.65 -8.99
N ILE A 161 3.45 16.59 -9.56
CA ILE A 161 4.68 16.63 -10.33
C ILE A 161 4.31 16.32 -11.76
N LEU A 162 4.43 17.30 -12.65
CA LEU A 162 4.08 17.18 -14.06
C LEU A 162 5.32 17.49 -14.89
N GLN A 163 5.67 16.59 -15.80
CA GLN A 163 6.88 16.72 -16.62
C GLN A 163 8.17 16.84 -15.79
N GLY A 164 8.16 16.29 -14.57
CA GLY A 164 9.26 16.38 -13.60
C GLY A 164 9.30 17.68 -12.78
N GLU A 165 8.40 18.64 -13.02
CA GLU A 165 8.31 19.89 -12.25
C GLU A 165 7.18 19.82 -11.23
N ALA A 166 7.39 20.38 -10.04
CA ALA A 166 6.38 20.42 -8.97
C ALA A 166 5.47 21.65 -9.12
N PHE A 167 4.17 21.45 -8.91
CA PHE A 167 3.14 22.48 -8.99
C PHE A 167 2.33 22.53 -7.69
N ASP A 168 2.00 23.74 -7.24
CA ASP A 168 1.15 23.98 -6.06
C ASP A 168 -0.35 23.78 -6.36
N ASP A 169 -0.72 23.82 -7.64
CA ASP A 169 -2.05 23.59 -8.17
C ASP A 169 -1.94 23.23 -9.66
N PRO A 170 -2.62 22.20 -10.19
CA PRO A 170 -3.56 21.28 -9.53
C PRO A 170 -2.90 20.15 -8.76
N ASP A 171 -3.69 19.36 -8.03
CA ASP A 171 -3.29 18.06 -7.47
C ASP A 171 -3.83 16.89 -8.29
N LEU A 172 -3.14 15.75 -8.30
CA LEU A 172 -3.73 14.52 -8.83
C LEU A 172 -4.88 14.03 -7.93
N TYR A 173 -5.86 13.36 -8.52
CA TYR A 173 -6.94 12.71 -7.76
C TYR A 173 -6.48 11.34 -7.27
N PHE A 174 -5.99 11.27 -6.03
CA PHE A 174 -5.47 10.05 -5.42
C PHE A 174 -5.96 9.82 -4.00
N GLY A 175 -5.89 8.57 -3.54
CA GLY A 175 -6.05 8.20 -2.16
C GLY A 175 -4.90 7.31 -1.70
N ILE A 176 -4.64 7.27 -0.40
CA ILE A 176 -3.80 6.26 0.22
C ILE A 176 -4.63 5.54 1.25
N ARG A 177 -4.67 4.21 1.16
CA ARG A 177 -5.47 3.37 2.05
C ARG A 177 -4.62 2.30 2.69
N ALA A 178 -4.97 1.98 3.92
CA ALA A 178 -4.59 0.74 4.57
C ALA A 178 -5.24 -0.45 3.86
N VAL A 179 -4.49 -1.53 3.67
CA VAL A 179 -5.09 -2.84 3.44
C VAL A 179 -4.94 -3.60 4.74
N SER A 180 -6.06 -3.96 5.37
CA SER A 180 -6.02 -4.85 6.53
C SER A 180 -5.43 -6.17 6.09
N GLU A 181 -4.18 -6.47 6.49
CA GLU A 181 -3.69 -7.84 6.36
C GLU A 181 -4.60 -8.75 7.20
N PRO A 182 -5.01 -9.93 6.69
CA PRO A 182 -5.62 -10.92 7.55
C PRO A 182 -4.57 -11.32 8.58
N CYS A 183 -4.73 -10.83 9.82
CA CYS A 183 -3.79 -10.98 10.92
C CYS A 183 -3.04 -12.31 10.85
N SER A 184 -1.76 -12.29 10.49
CA SER A 184 -0.87 -13.45 10.49
C SER A 184 -0.85 -14.15 11.85
N VAL A 185 -1.22 -13.43 12.92
CA VAL A 185 -1.44 -13.96 14.28
C VAL A 185 -2.60 -14.97 14.35
N LEU A 186 -3.71 -14.75 13.63
CA LEU A 186 -4.81 -15.72 13.54
C LEU A 186 -4.36 -16.99 12.80
N LEU A 187 -3.54 -16.84 11.75
CA LEU A 187 -2.97 -17.99 11.04
C LEU A 187 -1.94 -18.75 11.89
N LEU A 188 -1.09 -18.04 12.66
CA LEU A 188 -0.10 -18.67 13.53
C LEU A 188 -0.77 -19.38 14.73
N THR A 189 -1.79 -18.76 15.34
CA THR A 189 -2.57 -19.39 16.42
C THR A 189 -3.39 -20.57 15.92
N ALA A 190 -4.04 -20.47 14.75
CA ALA A 190 -4.72 -21.60 14.11
C ALA A 190 -3.74 -22.75 13.80
N GLY A 191 -2.55 -22.43 13.28
CA GLY A 191 -1.48 -23.40 13.02
C GLY A 191 -1.00 -24.11 14.29
N LEU A 192 -0.77 -23.39 15.38
CA LEU A 192 -0.37 -23.94 16.68
C LEU A 192 -1.45 -24.83 17.33
N VAL A 193 -2.73 -24.46 17.20
CA VAL A 193 -3.86 -25.27 17.67
C VAL A 193 -3.95 -26.58 16.89
N LEU A 194 -3.78 -26.55 15.57
CA LEU A 194 -3.77 -27.73 14.72
C LEU A 194 -2.57 -28.66 15.00
N LEU A 195 -1.38 -28.11 15.24
CA LEU A 195 -0.19 -28.88 15.64
C LEU A 195 -0.38 -29.59 17.00
N ARG A 196 -0.99 -28.93 17.98
CA ARG A 196 -1.32 -29.56 19.27
C ARG A 196 -2.37 -30.66 19.14
N ALA A 197 -3.42 -30.44 18.33
CA ALA A 197 -4.46 -31.46 18.11
C ALA A 197 -3.89 -32.74 17.46
N ARG A 198 -2.90 -32.59 16.56
CA ARG A 198 -2.20 -33.71 15.93
C ARG A 198 -1.29 -34.48 16.89
N HIS A 199 -0.66 -33.79 17.83
CA HIS A 199 0.21 -34.43 18.83
C HIS A 199 -0.58 -35.24 19.87
N VAL A 200 -1.78 -34.78 20.24
CA VAL A 200 -2.67 -35.48 21.20
C VAL A 200 -3.28 -36.75 20.58
N THR A 201 -3.57 -36.75 19.28
CA THR A 201 -4.14 -37.91 18.59
C THR A 201 -3.11 -39.03 18.34
N ASN A 202 -1.84 -38.69 18.13
CA ASN A 202 -0.78 -39.69 17.97
C ASN A 202 -0.37 -40.39 19.28
N ASN A 203 -0.46 -39.72 20.43
CA ASN A 203 -0.14 -40.34 21.73
C ASN A 203 -1.22 -41.31 22.27
N ARG A 204 -2.39 -41.41 21.64
CA ARG A 204 -3.44 -42.38 22.01
C ARG A 204 -3.37 -43.70 21.23
N LYS A 205 -2.39 -43.86 20.34
CA LYS A 205 -2.23 -45.05 19.47
C LYS A 205 -0.96 -45.86 19.76
N ALA A 206 -0.33 -45.69 20.91
CA ALA A 206 0.72 -46.60 21.36
C ALA A 206 0.09 -47.71 22.23
N PRO A 207 0.21 -49.00 21.85
CA PRO A 207 -0.24 -50.13 22.66
C PRO A 207 0.65 -50.37 23.90
#